data_AF-A0A2K3JJM5-F1
#
_entry.id   AF-A0A2K3JJM5-F1
#
_cell.length_a   1.000
_cell.length_b   1.000
_cell.length_c   1.000
_cell.angle_alpha   90.00
_cell.angle_beta   90.00
_cell.angle_gamma   90.00
#
_symmetry.space_group_name_H-M   'P 1'
#
loop_
_entity.id
_entity.type
_entity.pdbx_description
1 polymer ?
#
loop_
_entity_poly.entity_id
_entity_poly.type
_entity_poly.pdbx_seq_one_letter_code
_entity_poly.pdbx_strand_id
1 'polypeptide(L)'
;MIRKFSVFFIIVNLPFLTVTYLFGVETFIDSFKYPNSFQFIKTDNIPHLDMNAGFILYEKANHEGYMIQERDIILYHTAQDILQQSMVYRIVSENGVNRYFVIASDNDDLNTIVNEHQIIGKIKGRFDDTIWTIFCMYIWDLSVDNLNAISFFST
;
A
#
# COMPACT_ATOMS: atom_id res chain seq x y z
N MET A 1 -37.74 -5.10 16.09
CA MET A 1 -36.90 -3.93 15.79
C MET A 1 -35.41 -4.25 15.93
N ILE A 2 -34.98 -4.85 17.04
CA ILE A 2 -33.59 -5.26 17.32
C ILE A 2 -32.94 -6.10 16.20
N ARG A 3 -33.59 -7.18 15.73
CA ARG A 3 -33.03 -8.04 14.67
C ARG A 3 -32.81 -7.31 13.33
N LYS A 4 -33.69 -6.37 12.98
CA LYS A 4 -33.54 -5.56 11.74
C LYS A 4 -32.38 -4.57 11.87
N PHE A 5 -32.20 -4.01 13.07
CA PHE A 5 -31.10 -3.11 13.39
C PHE A 5 -29.74 -3.83 13.35
N SER A 6 -29.64 -5.04 13.92
CA SER A 6 -28.39 -5.83 13.88
C SER A 6 -27.99 -6.23 12.45
N VAL A 7 -28.95 -6.63 11.62
CA VAL A 7 -28.69 -6.96 10.21
C VAL A 7 -28.21 -5.73 9.44
N PHE A 8 -28.86 -4.59 9.65
CA PHE A 8 -28.43 -3.32 9.06
C PHE A 8 -27.01 -2.96 9.48
N PHE A 9 -26.69 -3.08 10.78
CA PHE A 9 -25.36 -2.79 11.30
C PHE A 9 -24.28 -3.67 10.66
N ILE A 10 -24.54 -4.96 10.49
CA ILE A 10 -23.59 -5.88 9.83
C ILE A 10 -23.37 -5.48 8.37
N ILE A 11 -24.44 -5.17 7.64
CA ILE A 11 -24.35 -4.80 6.22
C ILE A 11 -23.53 -3.52 6.02
N VAL A 12 -23.76 -2.49 6.85
CA VAL A 12 -23.02 -1.22 6.74
C VAL A 12 -21.55 -1.37 7.09
N ASN A 13 -21.19 -2.28 8.00
CA ASN A 13 -19.80 -2.53 8.39
C ASN A 13 -19.10 -3.56 7.50
N LEU A 14 -19.82 -4.25 6.60
CA LEU A 14 -19.26 -5.28 5.73
C LEU A 14 -18.07 -4.78 4.88
N PRO A 15 -18.08 -3.55 4.34
CA PRO A 15 -16.94 -3.01 3.61
C PRO A 15 -15.69 -2.91 4.50
N PHE A 16 -15.81 -2.36 5.70
CA PHE A 16 -14.68 -2.25 6.63
C PHE A 16 -14.17 -3.61 7.08
N LEU A 17 -15.06 -4.57 7.36
CA LEU A 17 -14.65 -5.94 7.67
C LEU A 17 -13.88 -6.57 6.50
N THR A 18 -14.31 -6.32 5.26
CA THR A 18 -13.61 -6.77 4.05
C THR A 18 -12.22 -6.12 3.96
N VAL A 19 -12.12 -4.81 4.14
CA VAL A 19 -10.85 -4.09 4.08
C VAL A 19 -9.89 -4.56 5.17
N THR A 20 -10.36 -4.73 6.41
CA THR A 20 -9.55 -5.28 7.51
C THR A 20 -9.05 -6.69 7.19
N TYR A 21 -9.87 -7.52 6.55
CA TYR A 21 -9.47 -8.85 6.11
C TYR A 21 -8.40 -8.79 5.01
N LEU A 22 -8.57 -7.90 4.03
CA LEU A 22 -7.62 -7.74 2.91
C LEU A 22 -6.28 -7.18 3.38
N PHE A 23 -6.30 -6.15 4.21
CA PHE A 23 -5.09 -5.40 4.59
C PHE A 23 -4.33 -6.08 5.73
N GLY A 24 -5.04 -6.86 6.55
CA GLY A 24 -4.61 -7.21 7.88
C GLY A 24 -4.95 -6.11 8.89
N VAL A 25 -5.18 -6.54 10.13
CA VAL A 25 -5.66 -5.68 11.23
C VAL A 25 -4.69 -4.53 11.50
N GLU A 26 -3.38 -4.79 11.49
CA GLU A 26 -2.36 -3.78 11.78
C GLU A 26 -2.38 -2.66 10.73
N THR A 27 -2.30 -3.01 9.44
CA THR A 27 -2.33 -2.03 8.34
C THR A 27 -3.64 -1.26 8.31
N PHE A 28 -4.77 -1.93 8.60
CA PHE A 28 -6.05 -1.25 8.73
C PHE A 28 -6.01 -0.20 9.85
N ILE A 29 -5.62 -0.56 11.07
CA ILE A 29 -5.56 0.39 12.20
C ILE A 29 -4.59 1.53 11.91
N ASP A 30 -3.40 1.22 11.38
CA ASP A 30 -2.38 2.22 11.06
C ASP A 30 -2.86 3.20 9.99
N SER A 31 -3.69 2.77 9.03
CA SER A 31 -4.26 3.68 8.03
C SER A 31 -5.17 4.76 8.61
N PHE A 32 -5.84 4.49 9.74
CA PHE A 32 -6.65 5.49 10.43
C PHE A 32 -5.83 6.37 11.37
N LYS A 33 -4.74 5.82 11.92
CA LYS A 33 -3.83 6.55 12.80
C LYS A 33 -2.90 7.50 12.03
N TYR A 34 -2.48 7.08 10.85
CA TYR A 34 -1.63 7.84 9.93
C TYR A 34 -2.27 7.92 8.53
N PRO A 35 -3.29 8.78 8.37
CA PRO A 35 -4.14 8.79 7.18
C PRO A 35 -3.44 9.03 5.84
N ASN A 36 -2.29 9.70 5.86
CA ASN A 36 -1.52 9.96 4.64
C ASN A 36 -0.49 8.88 4.31
N SER A 37 -0.35 7.85 5.15
CA SER A 37 0.73 6.86 5.04
C SER A 37 0.41 5.70 4.10
N PHE A 38 -0.85 5.50 3.70
CA PHE A 38 -1.23 4.39 2.83
C PHE A 38 -1.96 4.90 1.60
N GLN A 39 -1.79 4.20 0.48
CA GLN A 39 -2.50 4.48 -0.77
C GLN A 39 -2.59 3.21 -1.60
N PHE A 40 -3.57 3.16 -2.49
CA PHE A 40 -3.70 2.08 -3.45
C PHE A 40 -3.54 2.58 -4.89
N ILE A 41 -3.07 1.69 -5.75
CA ILE A 41 -2.95 1.89 -7.20
C ILE A 41 -3.72 0.77 -7.90
N LYS A 42 -4.47 1.13 -8.94
CA LYS A 42 -5.06 0.15 -9.87
C LYS A 42 -4.03 -0.25 -10.92
N THR A 43 -3.83 -1.54 -11.11
CA THR A 43 -2.71 -2.11 -11.88
C THR A 43 -3.00 -2.30 -13.37
N ASP A 44 -4.26 -2.25 -13.80
CA ASP A 44 -4.74 -2.63 -15.15
C ASP A 44 -3.96 -2.03 -16.33
N ASN A 45 -3.30 -0.89 -16.14
CA ASN A 45 -2.60 -0.15 -17.19
C ASN A 45 -1.09 0.03 -16.93
N ILE A 46 -0.51 -0.71 -15.98
CA ILE A 46 0.89 -0.54 -15.58
C ILE A 46 1.67 -1.82 -15.90
N PRO A 47 2.33 -1.90 -17.07
CA PRO A 47 2.84 -3.15 -17.64
C PRO A 47 3.97 -3.82 -16.84
N HIS A 48 4.51 -3.17 -15.82
CA HIS A 48 5.59 -3.68 -14.96
C HIS A 48 5.16 -3.92 -13.50
N LEU A 49 3.87 -3.78 -13.20
CA LEU A 49 3.30 -4.20 -11.93
C LEU A 49 2.69 -5.60 -12.07
N ASP A 50 2.46 -6.25 -10.93
CA ASP A 50 1.89 -7.60 -10.89
C ASP A 50 0.61 -7.67 -11.72
N MET A 51 0.69 -8.31 -12.89
CA MET A 51 -0.43 -8.43 -13.82
C MET A 51 -1.58 -9.28 -13.27
N ASN A 52 -1.34 -10.04 -12.19
CA ASN A 52 -2.36 -10.85 -11.55
C ASN A 52 -3.09 -10.10 -10.42
N ALA A 53 -2.50 -9.00 -9.93
CA ALA A 53 -3.18 -8.12 -9.00
C ALA A 53 -4.05 -7.13 -9.78
N GLY A 54 -5.22 -6.77 -9.26
CA GLY A 54 -6.03 -5.63 -9.73
C GLY A 54 -5.73 -4.34 -8.98
N PHE A 55 -5.37 -4.48 -7.71
CA PHE A 55 -4.99 -3.39 -6.83
C PHE A 55 -3.72 -3.71 -6.06
N ILE A 56 -2.87 -2.70 -5.87
CA ILE A 56 -1.73 -2.75 -4.97
C ILE A 56 -1.95 -1.70 -3.89
N LEU A 57 -1.98 -2.12 -2.63
CA LEU A 57 -1.90 -1.24 -1.47
C LEU A 57 -0.43 -1.10 -1.07
N TYR A 58 0.02 0.13 -0.86
CA TYR A 58 1.37 0.42 -0.40
C TYR A 58 1.36 1.45 0.73
N GLU A 59 2.35 1.32 1.61
CA GLU A 59 2.70 2.30 2.64
C GLU A 59 3.74 3.27 2.05
N LYS A 60 3.41 4.56 2.00
CA LYS A 60 4.21 5.62 1.38
C LYS A 60 5.53 5.85 2.13
N ALA A 61 6.58 6.18 1.40
CA ALA A 61 7.91 6.43 1.95
C ALA A 61 8.04 7.74 2.76
N ASN A 62 6.98 8.55 2.86
CA ASN A 62 7.03 9.92 3.36
C ASN A 62 6.42 10.12 4.76
N HIS A 63 6.34 9.08 5.60
CA HIS A 63 5.82 9.20 6.96
C HIS A 63 6.85 8.78 8.02
N GLU A 64 6.71 9.36 9.22
CA GLU A 64 7.58 9.03 10.35
C GLU A 64 7.48 7.55 10.73
N GLY A 65 8.63 6.91 10.93
CA GLY A 65 8.70 5.48 11.23
C GLY A 65 8.70 4.58 9.98
N TYR A 66 8.59 5.14 8.76
CA TYR A 66 8.80 4.38 7.54
C TYR A 66 10.20 3.78 7.52
N MET A 67 10.26 2.45 7.57
CA MET A 67 11.48 1.71 7.30
C MET A 67 11.20 0.60 6.30
N ILE A 68 12.19 0.37 5.45
CA ILE A 68 12.25 -0.74 4.50
C ILE A 68 13.18 -1.78 5.10
N GLN A 69 12.75 -3.03 5.10
CA GLN A 69 13.51 -4.17 5.57
C GLN A 69 13.85 -5.10 4.41
N GLU A 70 14.82 -5.98 4.63
CA GLU A 70 15.06 -7.08 3.70
C GLU A 70 13.80 -7.93 3.57
N ARG A 71 13.52 -8.41 2.35
CA ARG A 71 12.32 -9.12 1.91
C ARG A 71 11.06 -8.27 1.74
N ASP A 72 11.08 -7.00 2.11
CA ASP A 72 10.00 -6.09 1.73
C ASP A 72 9.93 -5.99 0.20
N ILE A 73 8.72 -5.88 -0.32
CA ILE A 73 8.50 -5.58 -1.73
C ILE A 73 8.26 -4.09 -1.84
N ILE A 74 9.11 -3.40 -2.60
CA ILE A 74 9.04 -1.96 -2.76
C ILE A 74 8.44 -1.60 -4.12
N LEU A 75 7.79 -0.44 -4.15
CA LEU A 75 7.31 0.23 -5.35
C LEU A 75 8.22 1.43 -5.61
N TYR A 76 8.82 1.51 -6.81
CA TYR A 76 9.83 2.53 -7.12
C TYR A 76 9.84 2.93 -8.60
N HIS A 77 10.39 4.10 -8.90
CA HIS A 77 10.66 4.55 -10.27
C HIS A 77 12.09 4.17 -10.70
N THR A 78 12.22 3.59 -11.89
CA THR A 78 13.54 3.43 -12.52
C THR A 78 14.12 4.79 -12.94
N ALA A 79 15.38 4.81 -13.39
CA ALA A 79 16.01 6.01 -13.93
C ALA A 79 15.30 6.55 -15.19
N GLN A 80 14.49 5.72 -15.86
CA GLN A 80 13.68 6.09 -17.02
C GLN A 80 12.24 6.47 -16.63
N ASP A 81 11.97 6.73 -15.36
CA ASP A 81 10.65 7.07 -14.82
C ASP A 81 9.60 5.95 -15.00
N ILE A 82 10.05 4.70 -15.07
CA ILE A 82 9.16 3.55 -15.19
C ILE A 82 8.82 3.03 -13.80
N LEU A 83 7.53 2.92 -13.49
CA LEU A 83 7.05 2.36 -12.24
C LEU A 83 7.27 0.84 -12.20
N GLN A 84 8.00 0.35 -11.20
CA GLN A 84 8.30 -1.07 -11.02
C GLN A 84 8.10 -1.51 -9.57
N GLN A 85 8.00 -2.82 -9.37
CA GLN A 85 8.03 -3.44 -8.05
C GLN A 85 9.09 -4.54 -8.00
N SER A 86 9.85 -4.61 -6.90
CA SER A 86 10.78 -5.72 -6.65
C SER A 86 10.96 -5.97 -5.16
N MET A 87 11.36 -7.19 -4.83
CA MET A 87 11.77 -7.54 -3.47
C MET A 87 13.17 -7.01 -3.19
N VAL A 88 13.33 -6.37 -2.03
CA VAL A 88 14.62 -5.99 -1.48
C VAL A 88 15.30 -7.23 -0.91
N TYR A 89 16.49 -7.57 -1.39
CA TYR A 89 17.23 -8.72 -0.84
C TYR A 89 18.39 -8.31 0.05
N ARG A 90 18.88 -7.07 -0.06
CA ARG A 90 19.97 -6.55 0.76
C ARG A 90 19.87 -5.04 0.91
N ILE A 91 20.20 -4.56 2.10
CA ILE A 91 20.31 -3.12 2.39
C ILE A 91 21.74 -2.83 2.85
N VAL A 92 22.37 -1.84 2.22
CA VAL A 92 23.72 -1.38 2.61
C VAL A 92 23.65 0.12 2.89
N SER A 93 24.15 0.53 4.05
CA SER A 93 24.27 1.93 4.41
C SER A 93 25.73 2.36 4.28
N GLU A 94 26.01 3.30 3.37
CA GLU A 94 27.33 3.89 3.17
C GLU A 94 27.22 5.41 3.31
N ASN A 95 28.02 6.01 4.20
CA ASN A 95 28.03 7.46 4.44
C ASN A 95 26.66 8.06 4.81
N GLY A 96 25.81 7.29 5.50
CA GLY A 96 24.46 7.72 5.89
C GLY A 96 23.42 7.64 4.78
N VAL A 97 23.77 7.09 3.61
CA VAL A 97 22.85 6.86 2.50
C VAL A 97 22.55 5.37 2.40
N ASN A 98 21.26 5.01 2.44
CA ASN A 98 20.83 3.64 2.27
C ASN A 98 20.70 3.30 0.78
N ARG A 99 21.31 2.18 0.39
CA ARG A 99 21.18 1.58 -0.94
C ARG A 99 20.42 0.27 -0.81
N TYR A 100 19.38 0.14 -1.63
CA TYR A 100 18.49 -1.02 -1.63
C TYR A 100 18.80 -1.87 -2.85
N PHE A 101 19.25 -3.09 -2.62
CA PHE A 101 19.48 -4.02 -3.70
C PHE A 101 18.24 -4.86 -3.92
N VAL A 102 17.77 -4.90 -5.17
CA VAL A 102 16.52 -5.57 -5.54
C VAL A 102 16.75 -6.69 -6.56
N ILE A 103 15.86 -7.68 -6.55
CA ILE A 103 15.86 -8.77 -7.52
C ILE A 103 15.24 -8.26 -8.83
N ALA A 104 15.98 -8.32 -9.94
CA ALA A 104 15.45 -8.00 -11.27
C ALA A 104 14.55 -9.14 -11.77
N SER A 105 13.41 -8.83 -12.40
CA SER A 105 12.42 -9.86 -12.77
C SER A 105 12.87 -10.80 -13.89
N ASP A 106 13.83 -10.38 -14.72
CA ASP A 106 14.05 -11.01 -16.03
C ASP A 106 15.44 -11.61 -16.24
N ASN A 107 16.38 -11.48 -15.31
CA ASN A 107 17.68 -12.17 -15.35
C ASN A 107 18.24 -12.28 -13.94
N ASP A 108 18.99 -13.35 -13.66
CA ASP A 108 19.73 -13.64 -12.41
C ASP A 108 20.79 -12.57 -12.02
N ASP A 109 20.72 -11.37 -12.59
CA ASP A 109 21.59 -10.24 -12.28
C ASP A 109 21.12 -9.57 -10.97
N LEU A 110 21.53 -10.20 -9.87
CA LEU A 110 21.35 -9.75 -8.50
C LEU A 110 22.21 -8.50 -8.22
N ASN A 111 21.90 -7.35 -8.81
CA ASN A 111 22.63 -6.09 -8.51
C ASN A 111 21.90 -4.79 -8.92
N THR A 112 20.57 -4.80 -9.13
CA THR A 112 19.87 -3.53 -9.36
C THR A 112 19.84 -2.72 -8.07
N ILE A 113 20.46 -1.54 -8.10
CA ILE A 113 20.48 -0.61 -6.96
C ILE A 113 19.34 0.37 -7.12
N VAL A 114 18.47 0.41 -6.12
CA VAL A 114 17.42 1.40 -5.97
C VAL A 114 17.84 2.35 -4.85
N ASN A 115 17.83 3.65 -5.13
CA ASN A 115 18.11 4.68 -4.15
C ASN A 115 16.81 5.13 -3.47
N GLU A 116 16.92 5.64 -2.24
CA GLU A 116 15.77 6.06 -1.43
C GLU A 116 14.80 7.02 -2.15
N HIS A 117 15.32 8.04 -2.84
CA HIS A 117 14.51 9.01 -3.60
C HIS A 117 13.69 8.40 -4.75
N GLN A 118 14.02 7.20 -5.21
CA GLN A 118 13.27 6.50 -6.25
C GLN A 118 12.09 5.71 -5.67
N ILE A 119 12.10 5.48 -4.36
CA ILE A 119 11.13 4.62 -3.68
C ILE A 119 9.88 5.43 -3.36
N ILE A 120 8.75 4.93 -3.83
CA ILE A 120 7.43 5.51 -3.56
C ILE A 120 6.88 4.98 -2.25
N GLY A 121 7.11 3.68 -1.99
CA GLY A 121 6.64 3.02 -0.79
C GLY A 121 6.88 1.52 -0.80
N LYS A 122 6.40 0.84 0.24
CA LYS A 122 6.44 -0.62 0.36
C LYS A 122 5.05 -1.21 0.19
N ILE A 123 4.95 -2.29 -0.58
CA ILE A 123 3.71 -2.98 -0.88
C ILE A 123 3.26 -3.76 0.36
N LYS A 124 2.01 -3.53 0.76
CA LYS A 124 1.35 -4.19 1.90
C LYS A 124 0.36 -5.25 1.48
N GLY A 125 -0.22 -5.11 0.30
CA GLY A 125 -1.20 -6.06 -0.18
C GLY A 125 -1.40 -5.97 -1.68
N ARG A 126 -1.86 -7.09 -2.25
CA ARG A 126 -2.28 -7.24 -3.64
C ARG A 126 -3.66 -7.85 -3.64
N PHE A 127 -4.58 -7.25 -4.37
CA PHE A 127 -5.99 -7.63 -4.33
C PHE A 127 -6.56 -7.73 -5.73
N ASP A 128 -7.50 -8.65 -5.90
CA ASP A 128 -8.19 -8.86 -7.17
C ASP A 128 -9.09 -7.67 -7.53
N ASP A 129 -9.18 -7.38 -8.83
CA ASP A 129 -10.12 -6.38 -9.36
C ASP A 129 -11.55 -6.94 -9.41
N THR A 130 -12.19 -7.03 -8.24
CA THR A 130 -13.63 -7.33 -8.17
C THR A 130 -14.42 -6.06 -7.86
N ILE A 131 -15.67 -5.99 -8.34
CA ILE A 131 -16.58 -4.88 -8.03
C ILE A 131 -16.70 -4.67 -6.51
N TRP A 132 -16.70 -5.75 -5.73
CA TRP A 132 -16.74 -5.68 -4.27
C TRP A 132 -15.45 -5.08 -3.68
N THR A 133 -14.29 -5.52 -4.16
CA THR A 133 -12.98 -4.97 -3.74
C THR A 133 -12.92 -3.48 -4.04
N ILE A 134 -13.27 -3.08 -5.28
CA ILE A 134 -13.30 -1.67 -5.71
C ILE A 134 -14.14 -0.84 -4.72
N PHE A 135 -15.37 -1.27 -4.49
CA PHE A 135 -16.30 -0.57 -3.59
C PHE A 135 -15.73 -0.43 -2.17
N CYS A 136 -15.16 -1.50 -1.63
CA CYS A 136 -14.57 -1.51 -0.29
C CYS A 136 -13.35 -0.58 -0.18
N MET A 137 -12.46 -0.60 -1.18
CA MET A 137 -11.27 0.27 -1.23
C MET A 137 -11.67 1.75 -1.23
N TYR A 138 -12.63 2.15 -2.07
CA TYR A 138 -13.09 3.54 -2.12
C TYR A 138 -13.83 3.97 -0.84
N ILE A 139 -14.60 3.09 -0.20
CA ILE A 139 -15.19 3.41 1.11
C ILE A 139 -14.11 3.66 2.15
N TRP A 140 -13.09 2.80 2.20
CA TRP A 140 -11.98 2.98 3.13
C TRP A 140 -11.22 4.28 2.87
N ASP A 141 -10.84 4.55 1.63
CA ASP A 141 -10.12 5.77 1.21
C ASP A 141 -10.88 7.04 1.62
N LEU A 142 -12.17 7.10 1.29
CA LEU A 142 -13.05 8.20 1.72
C LEU A 142 -13.18 8.31 3.24
N SER A 143 -13.12 7.20 3.98
CA SER A 143 -13.25 7.22 5.44
C SER A 143 -12.00 7.75 6.11
N VAL A 144 -10.83 7.37 5.60
CA VAL A 144 -9.52 7.88 6.04
C VAL A 144 -9.43 9.38 5.75
N ASP A 145 -9.82 9.81 4.55
CA ASP A 145 -9.85 11.23 4.15
C ASP A 145 -10.85 12.07 4.95
N ASN A 146 -12.05 11.55 5.23
CA ASN A 146 -13.03 12.31 6.00
C ASN A 146 -12.64 12.46 7.47
N LEU A 147 -11.93 11.48 8.05
CA LEU A 147 -11.35 11.65 9.40
C LEU A 147 -10.25 12.71 9.42
N ASN A 148 -9.46 12.85 8.35
CA ASN A 148 -8.54 13.98 8.17
C ASN A 148 -9.28 15.32 8.08
N ALA A 149 -10.37 15.40 7.32
CA ALA A 149 -11.13 16.64 7.17
C ALA A 149 -11.75 17.08 8.51
N ILE A 150 -12.35 16.14 9.26
CA ILE A 150 -12.95 16.44 10.56
C ILE A 150 -11.89 16.83 11.59
N SER A 151 -10.70 16.21 11.58
CA SER A 151 -9.60 16.60 12.47
C SER A 151 -9.08 18.01 12.16
N PHE A 152 -9.01 18.40 10.88
CA PHE A 152 -8.63 19.75 10.45
C PHE A 152 -9.59 20.83 10.96
N PHE A 153 -10.91 20.56 10.96
CA PHE A 153 -11.93 21.49 11.50
C PHE A 153 -12.06 21.46 13.04
N SER A 154 -11.35 20.56 13.72
CA SER A 154 -11.35 20.45 15.19
C SER A 154 -10.18 21.14 15.88
N THR A 155 -9.32 21.81 15.10
CA THR A 155 -8.21 22.68 15.55
C THR A 155 -8.60 24.15 15.48
#